data_AF-A0A0D0C1M5-F1
#
_entry.id   AF-A0A0D0C1M5-F1
#
_cell.length_a   1.000
_cell.length_b   1.000
_cell.length_c   1.000
_cell.angle_alpha   90.00
_cell.angle_beta   90.00
_cell.angle_gamma   90.00
#
_symmetry.space_group_name_H-M   'P 1'
#
loop_
_entity.id
_entity.type
_entity.pdbx_description
1 polymer ?
#
loop_
_entity_poly.entity_id
_entity_poly.type
_entity_poly.pdbx_seq_one_letter_code
_entity_poly.pdbx_strand_id
1 'polypeptide(L)'
;MLPCRPTPSKCASLTFVIKRHKSRAASKHHVRMRALVSLYHQCDTFVTPENLSQRIDEAFVSQKNQVSSNRDVDRRSFAELKSLVAQREQEPRHFFGKGTKLSPTVIKTTLASSSPNSDQQRTARAMEALVGVSRDGKPLWTAVQENASKIEKQLQEDQQQGA
;
A
#
# COMPACT_ATOMS: atom_id res chain seq x y z
N MET A 1 16.04 -69.89 2.86
CA MET A 1 16.07 -68.70 3.72
C MET A 1 17.31 -67.88 3.36
N LEU A 2 17.13 -66.69 2.79
CA LEU A 2 18.20 -65.73 2.47
C LEU A 2 17.79 -64.36 3.03
N PRO A 3 18.68 -63.62 3.72
CA PRO A 3 18.35 -62.35 4.34
C PRO A 3 18.53 -61.16 3.37
N CYS A 4 17.51 -60.31 3.27
CA CYS A 4 17.61 -59.00 2.60
C CYS A 4 18.29 -57.98 3.54
N ARG A 5 19.33 -57.33 3.02
CA ARG A 5 20.07 -56.22 3.65
C ARG A 5 19.27 -54.91 3.66
N PRO A 6 19.44 -54.04 4.67
CA PRO A 6 18.97 -52.65 4.62
C PRO A 6 19.98 -51.75 3.89
N THR A 7 19.48 -50.79 3.10
CA THR A 7 20.29 -49.71 2.52
C THR A 7 20.24 -48.46 3.41
N PRO A 8 21.36 -47.74 3.61
CA PRO A 8 21.34 -46.46 4.32
C PRO A 8 21.05 -45.29 3.36
N SER A 9 19.96 -44.57 3.63
CA SER A 9 19.66 -43.29 2.98
C SER A 9 20.66 -42.21 3.43
N LYS A 10 21.50 -41.76 2.51
CA LYS A 10 22.38 -40.60 2.72
C LYS A 10 21.53 -39.32 2.67
N CYS A 11 21.29 -38.68 3.81
CA CYS A 11 20.80 -37.31 3.88
C CYS A 11 21.91 -36.37 3.40
N ALA A 12 21.79 -35.85 2.17
CA ALA A 12 22.65 -34.79 1.68
C ALA A 12 22.29 -33.49 2.42
N SER A 13 23.21 -33.02 3.28
CA SER A 13 23.14 -31.72 3.92
C SER A 13 23.33 -30.63 2.87
N LEU A 14 22.23 -29.95 2.50
CA LEU A 14 22.26 -28.74 1.69
C LEU A 14 22.76 -27.57 2.53
N THR A 15 24.06 -27.30 2.47
CA THR A 15 24.65 -26.06 2.97
C THR A 15 24.24 -24.90 2.07
N PHE A 16 23.11 -24.25 2.39
CA PHE A 16 22.75 -22.96 1.81
C PHE A 16 23.75 -21.89 2.28
N VAL A 17 24.73 -21.57 1.43
CA VAL A 17 25.60 -20.40 1.61
C VAL A 17 24.77 -19.15 1.37
N ILE A 18 24.28 -18.54 2.44
CA ILE A 18 23.61 -17.24 2.38
C ILE A 18 24.68 -16.17 2.10
N LYS A 19 24.88 -15.84 0.82
CA LYS A 19 25.61 -14.64 0.40
C LYS A 19 24.91 -13.41 1.00
N ARG A 20 25.52 -12.79 2.01
CA ARG A 20 25.05 -11.53 2.61
C ARG A 20 25.04 -10.43 1.54
N HIS A 21 23.85 -9.91 1.23
CA HIS A 21 23.65 -8.79 0.31
C HIS A 21 24.27 -7.49 0.89
N LYS A 22 25.30 -6.96 0.21
CA LYS A 22 26.07 -5.76 0.58
C LYS A 22 25.47 -4.44 0.03
N SER A 23 24.15 -4.31 -0.11
CA SER A 23 23.51 -3.16 -0.80
C SER A 23 22.43 -2.40 -0.01
N ARG A 24 22.37 -2.55 1.32
CA ARG A 24 21.32 -1.89 2.14
C ARG A 24 21.51 -0.39 2.39
N ALA A 25 22.66 0.22 2.09
CA ALA A 25 22.93 1.62 2.42
C ALA A 25 22.31 2.61 1.41
N ALA A 26 22.49 2.36 0.11
CA ALA A 26 21.92 3.19 -0.95
C ALA A 26 20.38 3.16 -0.92
N SER A 27 19.78 2.00 -0.63
CA SER A 27 18.33 1.89 -0.47
C SER A 27 17.80 2.66 0.74
N LYS A 28 18.56 2.73 1.84
CA LYS A 28 18.20 3.58 3.00
C LYS A 28 18.22 5.07 2.65
N HIS A 29 19.21 5.54 1.91
CA HIS A 29 19.27 6.94 1.49
C HIS A 29 18.05 7.31 0.64
N HIS A 30 17.75 6.51 -0.38
CA HIS A 30 16.60 6.74 -1.26
C HIS A 30 15.25 6.74 -0.51
N VAL A 31 15.08 5.82 0.46
CA VAL A 31 13.88 5.78 1.31
C VAL A 31 13.79 7.03 2.18
N ARG A 32 14.90 7.49 2.76
CA ARG A 32 14.93 8.73 3.56
C ARG A 32 14.58 9.95 2.71
N MET A 33 15.16 10.09 1.52
CA MET A 33 14.87 11.22 0.64
C MET A 33 13.41 11.23 0.19
N ARG A 34 12.85 10.06 -0.14
CA ARG A 34 11.42 9.93 -0.42
C ARG A 34 10.55 10.38 0.76
N ALA A 35 10.89 9.93 1.97
CA ALA A 35 10.16 10.33 3.17
C ALA A 35 10.27 11.84 3.43
N LEU A 36 11.44 12.44 3.24
CA LEU A 36 11.66 13.87 3.39
C LEU A 36 10.82 14.68 2.40
N VAL A 37 10.79 14.31 1.12
CA VAL A 37 9.94 14.98 0.12
C VAL A 37 8.45 14.83 0.48
N SER A 38 8.04 13.67 0.98
CA SER A 38 6.66 13.48 1.45
C SER A 38 6.33 14.39 2.63
N LEU A 39 7.25 14.56 3.59
CA LEU A 39 7.07 15.46 4.72
C LEU A 39 7.04 16.92 4.29
N TYR A 40 7.87 17.31 3.32
CA TYR A 40 7.84 18.65 2.72
C TYR A 40 6.47 18.93 2.11
N HIS A 41 5.89 17.99 1.37
CA HIS A 41 4.57 18.17 0.78
C HIS A 41 3.42 18.19 1.81
N GLN A 42 3.66 17.71 3.03
CA GLN A 42 2.71 17.72 4.15
C GLN A 42 2.92 18.90 5.10
N CYS A 43 3.99 19.68 4.95
CA CYS A 43 4.35 20.72 5.93
C CYS A 43 3.32 21.84 6.03
N ASP A 44 2.56 22.11 4.97
CA ASP A 44 1.44 23.07 4.95
C ASP A 44 0.38 22.73 6.01
N THR A 45 0.29 21.46 6.40
CA THR A 45 -0.67 20.98 7.41
C THR A 45 -0.13 21.00 8.84
N PHE A 46 1.15 21.33 9.03
CA PHE A 46 1.77 21.31 10.35
C PHE A 46 1.23 22.41 11.24
N VAL A 47 1.19 22.11 12.53
CA VAL A 47 0.73 23.05 13.56
C VAL A 47 1.86 24.02 13.86
N THR A 48 1.61 25.31 13.62
CA THR A 48 2.47 26.45 13.97
C THR A 48 1.78 27.27 15.05
N PRO A 49 2.53 28.08 15.84
CA PRO A 49 1.91 28.95 16.85
C PRO A 49 0.82 29.87 16.28
N GLU A 50 0.98 30.28 15.03
CA GLU A 50 0.04 31.16 14.31
C GLU A 50 -1.27 30.45 13.95
N ASN A 51 -1.23 29.15 13.60
CA ASN A 51 -2.41 28.39 13.20
C ASN A 51 -2.98 27.49 14.32
N LEU A 52 -2.35 27.45 15.49
CA LEU A 52 -2.69 26.54 16.59
C LEU A 52 -4.13 26.71 17.08
N SER A 53 -4.58 27.95 17.31
CA SER A 53 -5.94 28.23 17.80
C SER A 53 -7.00 27.72 16.82
N GLN A 54 -6.86 28.06 15.54
CA GLN A 54 -7.75 27.58 14.48
C GLN A 54 -7.76 26.05 14.38
N ARG A 55 -6.59 25.40 14.47
CA ARG A 55 -6.48 23.93 14.42
C ARG A 55 -7.15 23.26 15.61
N ILE A 56 -7.10 23.86 16.80
CA ILE A 56 -7.84 23.40 17.98
C ILE A 56 -9.34 23.47 17.69
N ASP A 57 -9.83 24.62 17.24
CA ASP A 57 -11.27 24.80 16.96
C ASP A 57 -11.76 23.82 15.89
N GLU A 58 -11.02 23.66 14.79
CA GLU A 58 -11.34 22.69 13.73
C GLU A 58 -11.44 21.25 14.27
N ALA A 59 -10.50 20.84 15.13
CA ALA A 59 -10.44 19.48 15.67
C ALA A 59 -11.62 19.18 16.63
N PHE A 60 -12.04 20.15 17.42
CA PHE A 60 -13.11 19.97 18.42
C PHE A 60 -14.51 20.28 17.88
N VAL A 61 -14.65 21.12 16.85
CA VAL A 61 -15.95 21.49 16.26
C VAL A 61 -16.37 20.51 15.15
N SER A 62 -15.43 19.95 14.37
CA SER A 62 -15.75 19.12 13.20
C SER A 62 -16.35 17.74 13.50
N GLN A 63 -16.35 17.30 14.77
CA GLN A 63 -16.93 16.01 15.17
C GLN A 63 -18.46 15.95 15.02
N LYS A 64 -19.16 17.07 14.81
CA LYS A 64 -20.63 17.04 14.60
C LYS A 64 -21.05 16.56 13.20
N ASN A 65 -20.17 16.64 12.19
CA ASN A 65 -20.54 16.34 10.80
C ASN A 65 -20.06 14.98 10.29
N GLN A 66 -19.12 14.31 10.98
CA GLN A 66 -18.67 12.94 10.62
C GLN A 66 -19.45 11.81 11.32
N VAL A 67 -20.49 12.12 12.09
CA VAL A 67 -21.44 11.09 12.61
C VAL A 67 -22.56 10.79 11.59
N SER A 68 -22.46 11.30 10.36
CA SER A 68 -23.53 11.24 9.35
C SER A 68 -23.46 10.03 8.40
N SER A 69 -22.66 9.00 8.68
CA SER A 69 -22.66 7.77 7.86
C SER A 69 -23.02 6.48 8.60
N ASN A 70 -23.28 6.53 9.92
CA ASN A 70 -23.73 5.36 10.68
C ASN A 70 -24.96 5.62 11.57
N ARG A 71 -25.58 6.80 11.51
CA ARG A 71 -26.87 7.03 12.20
C ARG A 71 -28.07 6.40 11.50
N ASP A 72 -27.94 6.00 10.24
CA ASP A 72 -28.95 5.19 9.54
C ASP A 72 -28.86 3.70 9.85
N VAL A 73 -27.76 3.22 10.45
CA VAL A 73 -27.69 1.82 10.93
C VAL A 73 -28.57 1.62 12.16
N ASP A 74 -28.81 2.69 12.93
CA ASP A 74 -29.56 2.65 14.19
C ASP A 74 -31.06 2.95 14.04
N ARG A 75 -31.53 3.19 12.80
CA ARG A 75 -32.95 3.46 12.49
C ARG A 75 -33.65 2.34 11.71
N ARG A 76 -33.09 1.12 11.71
CA ARG A 76 -33.75 -0.01 11.05
C ARG A 76 -34.95 -0.47 11.89
N SER A 77 -36.11 -0.58 11.24
CA SER A 77 -37.30 -1.13 11.89
C SER A 77 -37.08 -2.60 12.26
N PHE A 78 -37.71 -3.07 13.33
CA PHE A 78 -37.63 -4.48 13.74
C PHE A 78 -38.01 -5.45 12.61
N ALA A 79 -38.95 -5.06 11.74
CA ALA A 79 -39.35 -5.84 10.57
C ALA A 79 -38.22 -5.99 9.54
N GLU A 80 -37.42 -4.93 9.35
CA GLU A 80 -36.27 -4.90 8.44
C GLU A 80 -35.09 -5.72 8.98
N LEU A 81 -34.88 -5.69 10.29
CA LEU A 81 -33.92 -6.58 10.94
C LEU A 81 -34.29 -8.06 10.77
N LYS A 82 -35.58 -8.39 10.89
CA LYS A 82 -36.06 -9.77 10.65
C LYS A 82 -35.85 -10.23 9.22
N SER A 83 -36.11 -9.38 8.22
CA SER A 83 -35.92 -9.75 6.82
C SER A 83 -34.43 -9.97 6.49
N LEU A 84 -33.54 -9.14 7.03
CA LEU A 84 -32.09 -9.31 6.87
C LEU A 84 -31.56 -10.60 7.53
N VAL A 85 -32.09 -10.96 8.70
CA VAL A 85 -31.75 -12.23 9.35
C VAL A 85 -32.21 -13.41 8.51
N ALA A 86 -33.46 -13.40 8.04
CA ALA A 86 -34.00 -14.45 7.17
C ALA A 86 -33.22 -14.57 5.86
N GLN A 87 -32.82 -13.43 5.26
CA GLN A 87 -31.98 -13.40 4.07
C GLN A 87 -30.60 -14.05 4.34
N ARG A 88 -29.94 -13.69 5.44
CA ARG A 88 -28.65 -14.27 5.84
C ARG A 88 -28.74 -15.77 6.15
N GLU A 89 -29.89 -16.25 6.64
CA GLU A 89 -30.11 -17.68 6.88
C GLU A 89 -30.30 -18.47 5.58
N GLN A 90 -30.82 -17.83 4.53
CA GLN A 90 -30.95 -18.41 3.19
C GLN A 90 -29.64 -18.35 2.39
N GLU A 91 -28.72 -17.46 2.76
CA GLU A 91 -27.40 -17.44 2.16
C GLU A 91 -26.67 -18.75 2.44
N PRO A 92 -26.07 -19.40 1.42
CA PRO A 92 -25.34 -20.63 1.61
C PRO A 92 -24.21 -20.35 2.61
N ARG A 93 -24.30 -20.95 3.79
CA ARG A 93 -23.26 -20.85 4.82
C ARG A 93 -21.97 -21.39 4.21
N HIS A 94 -21.12 -20.51 3.69
CA HIS A 94 -19.79 -20.89 3.26
C HIS A 94 -19.07 -21.44 4.48
N PHE A 95 -18.95 -22.75 4.49
CA PHE A 95 -18.36 -23.55 5.54
C PHE A 95 -16.87 -23.24 5.59
N PHE A 96 -16.48 -22.14 6.23
CA PHE A 96 -15.11 -21.96 6.71
C PHE A 96 -14.94 -22.78 8.00
N GLY A 97 -15.30 -24.05 7.91
CA GLY A 97 -14.96 -25.09 8.85
C GLY A 97 -13.55 -25.56 8.54
N LYS A 98 -12.69 -25.45 9.55
CA LYS A 98 -11.36 -26.06 9.68
C LYS A 98 -11.14 -27.26 8.73
N GLY A 99 -10.18 -27.14 7.80
CA GLY A 99 -9.38 -28.30 7.39
C GLY A 99 -9.51 -28.85 5.97
N THR A 100 -10.16 -28.21 5.00
CA THR A 100 -10.20 -28.74 3.62
C THR A 100 -9.33 -27.92 2.66
N LYS A 101 -8.34 -28.62 2.08
CA LYS A 101 -7.37 -28.10 1.10
C LYS A 101 -8.12 -27.47 -0.07
N LEU A 102 -7.90 -26.18 -0.28
CA LEU A 102 -8.48 -25.42 -1.39
C LEU A 102 -8.00 -25.99 -2.73
N SER A 103 -8.96 -26.42 -3.56
CA SER A 103 -8.74 -26.68 -4.98
C SER A 103 -8.39 -25.37 -5.69
N PRO A 104 -7.35 -25.33 -6.56
CA PRO A 104 -6.82 -24.09 -7.15
C PRO A 104 -7.78 -23.40 -8.13
N THR A 105 -8.91 -24.02 -8.50
CA THR A 105 -9.83 -23.49 -9.51
C THR A 105 -10.82 -22.45 -8.96
N VAL A 106 -11.15 -22.49 -7.66
CA VAL A 106 -12.13 -21.55 -7.04
C VAL A 106 -11.47 -20.22 -6.59
N ILE A 107 -10.13 -20.16 -6.56
CA ILE A 107 -9.39 -18.95 -6.17
C ILE A 107 -9.48 -17.85 -7.25
N LYS A 108 -9.86 -18.18 -8.50
CA LYS A 108 -9.88 -17.21 -9.61
C LYS A 108 -11.07 -16.26 -9.61
N THR A 109 -12.20 -16.56 -8.98
CA THR A 109 -13.41 -15.73 -9.05
C THR A 109 -13.60 -14.79 -7.87
N THR A 110 -13.09 -15.11 -6.68
CA THR A 110 -13.16 -14.23 -5.49
C THR A 110 -12.00 -13.23 -5.37
N LEU A 111 -10.93 -13.40 -6.16
CA LEU A 111 -9.88 -12.39 -6.33
C LEU A 111 -10.13 -11.42 -7.51
N ALA A 112 -11.10 -11.70 -8.38
CA ALA A 112 -11.38 -10.89 -9.56
C ALA A 112 -12.39 -9.75 -9.29
N SER A 113 -13.25 -9.88 -8.27
CA SER A 113 -14.31 -8.89 -7.97
C SER A 113 -13.93 -7.86 -6.90
N SER A 114 -12.72 -7.92 -6.36
CA SER A 114 -12.20 -6.98 -5.36
C SER A 114 -11.05 -6.14 -5.89
N SER A 115 -11.04 -5.79 -7.19
CA SER A 115 -10.13 -4.76 -7.70
C SER A 115 -10.56 -3.43 -7.08
N PRO A 116 -9.90 -2.92 -6.01
CA PRO A 116 -10.37 -1.79 -5.24
C PRO A 116 -9.90 -0.48 -5.88
N ASN A 117 -9.78 -0.45 -7.20
CA ASN A 117 -9.24 0.69 -7.92
C ASN A 117 -10.34 1.21 -8.83
N SER A 118 -11.03 2.26 -8.38
CA SER A 118 -11.80 3.13 -9.28
C SER A 118 -10.92 3.51 -10.48
N ASP A 119 -11.53 3.78 -11.63
CA ASP A 119 -10.78 4.19 -12.83
C ASP A 119 -9.90 5.42 -12.56
N GLN A 120 -10.33 6.29 -11.64
CA GLN A 120 -9.55 7.40 -11.11
C GLN A 120 -8.27 6.95 -10.36
N GLN A 121 -8.33 5.90 -9.56
CA GLN A 121 -7.15 5.38 -8.86
C GLN A 121 -6.15 4.71 -9.80
N ARG A 122 -6.63 4.05 -10.86
CA ARG A 122 -5.77 3.46 -11.89
C ARG A 122 -5.05 4.54 -12.70
N THR A 123 -5.80 5.53 -13.19
CA THR A 123 -5.25 6.65 -13.95
C THR A 123 -4.27 7.47 -13.11
N ALA A 124 -4.57 7.72 -11.83
CA ALA A 124 -3.64 8.38 -10.91
C ALA A 124 -2.30 7.62 -10.76
N ARG A 125 -2.33 6.30 -10.59
CA ARG A 125 -1.10 5.50 -10.49
C ARG A 125 -0.33 5.44 -11.81
N ALA A 126 -1.03 5.40 -12.94
CA ALA A 126 -0.40 5.43 -14.25
C ALA A 126 0.30 6.78 -14.49
N MET A 127 -0.36 7.89 -14.16
CA MET A 127 0.22 9.24 -14.20
C MET A 127 1.43 9.36 -13.29
N GLU A 128 1.32 8.85 -12.06
CA GLU A 128 2.43 8.81 -11.11
C GLU A 128 3.64 8.06 -11.66
N ALA A 129 3.42 6.90 -12.29
CA ALA A 129 4.50 6.10 -12.86
C ALA A 129 5.13 6.73 -14.12
N LEU A 130 4.32 7.37 -14.96
CA LEU A 130 4.77 7.95 -16.23
C LEU A 130 5.48 9.29 -16.04
N VAL A 131 4.94 10.14 -15.17
CA VAL A 131 5.37 11.53 -15.00
C VAL A 131 6.17 11.73 -13.72
N GLY A 132 6.04 10.84 -12.74
CA GLY A 132 6.72 10.97 -11.45
C GLY A 132 6.06 12.02 -10.55
N VAL A 133 4.77 12.28 -10.70
CA VAL A 133 3.99 13.23 -9.88
C VAL A 133 2.90 12.54 -9.08
N SER A 134 2.65 13.03 -7.87
CA SER A 134 1.55 12.58 -7.02
C SER A 134 0.19 13.03 -7.56
N ARG A 135 -0.89 12.53 -6.95
CA ARG A 135 -2.28 12.94 -7.24
C ARG A 135 -2.51 14.44 -7.12
N ASP A 136 -1.80 15.07 -6.20
CA ASP A 136 -1.90 16.50 -5.92
C ASP A 136 -1.04 17.35 -6.89
N GLY A 137 -0.49 16.74 -7.95
CA GLY A 137 0.42 17.37 -8.89
C GLY A 137 1.83 17.61 -8.34
N LYS A 138 2.09 17.25 -7.09
CA LYS A 138 3.39 17.45 -6.42
C LYS A 138 4.43 16.43 -6.92
N PRO A 139 5.66 16.84 -7.24
CA PRO A 139 6.67 15.92 -7.77
C PRO A 139 7.15 14.91 -6.72
N LEU A 140 7.41 13.68 -7.17
CA LEU A 140 8.03 12.63 -6.37
C LEU A 140 9.55 12.79 -6.33
N TRP A 141 10.18 12.16 -5.32
CA TRP A 141 11.63 12.15 -5.18
C TRP A 141 12.36 11.69 -6.45
N THR A 142 11.81 10.72 -7.19
CA THR A 142 12.43 10.24 -8.45
C THR A 142 12.50 11.34 -9.51
N ALA A 143 11.41 12.08 -9.70
CA ALA A 143 11.38 13.22 -10.62
C ALA A 143 12.34 14.33 -10.19
N VAL A 144 12.44 14.61 -8.88
CA VAL A 144 13.39 15.58 -8.33
C VAL A 144 14.84 15.13 -8.58
N GLN A 145 15.14 13.85 -8.33
CA GLN A 145 16.47 13.28 -8.52
C GLN A 145 16.91 13.30 -9.99
N GLU A 146 16.00 12.96 -10.91
CA GLU A 146 16.28 13.01 -12.35
C GLU A 146 16.55 14.43 -12.84
N ASN A 147 15.75 15.41 -12.41
CA ASN A 147 15.96 16.81 -12.78
C ASN A 147 17.25 17.37 -12.19
N ALA A 148 17.57 17.06 -10.93
CA ALA A 148 18.84 17.44 -10.32
C ALA A 148 20.03 16.90 -11.13
N SER A 149 19.96 15.64 -11.57
CA SER A 149 20.99 15.01 -12.39
C SER A 149 21.12 15.64 -13.79
N LYS A 150 20.02 16.11 -14.37
CA LYS A 150 20.03 16.83 -15.66
C LYS A 150 20.67 18.20 -15.54
N ILE A 151 20.32 18.95 -14.49
CA ILE A 151 20.89 20.28 -14.22
C ILE A 151 22.39 20.17 -13.99
N GLU A 152 22.85 19.17 -13.23
CA GLU A 152 24.28 18.96 -12.98
C GLU A 152 25.05 18.69 -14.27
N LYS A 153 24.49 17.91 -15.21
CA LYS A 153 25.09 17.68 -16.53
C LYS A 153 25.15 18.96 -17.37
N GLN A 154 24.06 19.73 -17.39
CA GLN A 154 24.03 21.00 -18.12
C GLN A 154 25.08 21.98 -17.58
N LEU A 155 25.22 22.09 -16.26
CA LEU A 155 26.25 22.93 -15.65
C LEU A 155 27.68 22.48 -16.03
N GLN A 156 27.92 21.18 -16.14
CA GLN A 156 29.23 20.67 -16.59
C GLN A 156 29.49 20.97 -18.07
N GLU A 157 28.47 20.86 -18.93
CA GLU A 157 28.55 21.20 -20.35
C GLU A 157 28.80 22.70 -20.55
N ASP A 158 28.07 23.56 -19.84
CA ASP A 158 28.24 25.01 -19.87
C ASP A 158 29.63 25.43 -19.40
N GLN A 159 30.16 24.77 -18.36
CA GLN A 159 31.51 25.03 -17.86
C GLN A 159 32.60 24.65 -18.87
N GLN A 160 32.38 23.62 -19.69
CA GLN A 160 33.31 23.21 -20.75
C GLN A 160 33.19 24.07 -22.01
N GLN A 161 32.01 24.63 -22.30
CA GLN A 161 31.78 25.50 -23.45
C GLN A 161 32.18 26.96 -23.19
N GLY A 162 32.23 27.38 -21.92
CA GLY A 162 32.66 28.71 -21.51
C GLY A 162 34.17 28.88 -21.25
N ALA A 163 34.98 27.84 -21.50
CA ALA A 163 36.44 27.85 -21.42
C ALA A 163 37.07 27.82 -22.82
#